data_AF-A0A965CY59-F1
#
_entry.id   AF-A0A965CY59-F1
#
_cell.length_a   1.000
_cell.length_b   1.000
_cell.length_c   1.000
_cell.angle_alpha   90.00
_cell.angle_beta   90.00
_cell.angle_gamma   90.00
#
_symmetry.space_group_name_H-M   'P 1'
#
loop_
_entity.id
_entity.type
_entity.pdbx_description
1 polymer ?
#
loop_
_entity_poly.entity_id
_entity_poly.type
_entity_poly.pdbx_seq_one_letter_code
_entity_poly.pdbx_strand_id
1 'polypeptide(L)'
;AESGFPGFNVTSWYAFLLPAKTPRPVVMRLYDEALRALKLPEVQEALSRQGLEIETSASPEAFAAELKEESAAWAQVIKLAGIKAD
;
A
#
# COMPACT_ATOMS: atom_id res chain seq x y z
N ALA A 1 -1.54 -8.85 -17.11
CA ALA A 1 -2.87 -8.31 -17.48
C ALA A 1 -3.57 -9.31 -18.38
N GLU A 2 -4.29 -10.30 -17.82
CA GLU A 2 -4.79 -11.47 -18.57
C GLU A 2 -6.30 -11.71 -18.42
N SER A 3 -7.13 -10.68 -18.28
CA SER A 3 -8.60 -10.90 -18.28
C SER A 3 -9.45 -9.85 -18.97
N GLY A 4 -8.88 -8.89 -19.69
CA GLY A 4 -9.66 -8.10 -20.67
C GLY A 4 -10.81 -7.24 -20.10
N PHE A 5 -10.79 -6.89 -18.81
CA PHE A 5 -11.74 -5.96 -18.21
C PHE A 5 -11.04 -4.63 -17.87
N PRO A 6 -11.20 -3.59 -18.71
CA PRO A 6 -10.66 -2.26 -18.42
C PRO A 6 -11.17 -1.75 -17.07
N GLY A 7 -10.25 -1.35 -16.19
CA GLY A 7 -10.57 -0.88 -14.83
C GLY A 7 -10.62 -1.99 -13.75
N PHE A 8 -10.47 -3.26 -14.13
CA PHE A 8 -10.37 -4.37 -13.17
C PHE A 8 -8.89 -4.57 -12.77
N ASN A 9 -8.48 -3.88 -11.71
CA ASN A 9 -7.16 -4.04 -11.09
C ASN A 9 -7.35 -4.28 -9.59
N VAL A 10 -7.34 -5.54 -9.18
CA VAL A 10 -7.46 -5.94 -7.77
C VAL A 10 -6.16 -6.63 -7.39
N THR A 11 -5.26 -5.85 -6.80
CA THR A 11 -3.97 -6.33 -6.29
C THR A 11 -3.99 -6.23 -4.78
N SER A 12 -3.57 -7.30 -4.09
CA SER A 12 -3.38 -7.24 -2.64
C SER A 12 -2.01 -6.64 -2.35
N TRP A 13 -1.98 -5.62 -1.48
CA TRP A 13 -0.76 -4.94 -1.09
C TRP A 13 -0.62 -4.86 0.43
N TYR A 14 0.59 -4.55 0.88
CA TYR A 14 0.91 -4.32 2.29
C TYR A 14 1.52 -2.93 2.43
N ALA A 15 1.25 -2.26 3.54
CA ALA A 15 1.87 -0.98 3.85
C ALA A 15 2.15 -0.81 5.34
N PHE A 16 3.11 0.06 5.64
CA PHE A 16 3.40 0.52 6.98
C PHE A 16 2.57 1.75 7.32
N LEU A 17 1.85 1.71 8.43
CA LEU A 17 1.07 2.83 8.95
C LEU A 17 1.59 3.25 10.32
N LEU A 18 1.43 4.53 10.62
CA LEU A 18 1.82 5.14 11.90
C LEU A 18 0.59 5.78 12.56
N PRO A 19 0.60 5.99 13.89
CA PRO A 19 -0.46 6.74 14.56
C PRO A 19 -0.69 8.11 13.90
N ALA A 20 -1.95 8.53 13.75
CA ALA A 20 -2.32 9.72 12.98
C ALA A 20 -1.66 11.03 13.45
N LYS A 21 -1.24 11.10 14.73
CA LYS A 21 -0.59 12.27 15.33
C LYS A 21 0.93 12.15 15.44
N THR A 22 1.54 11.20 14.73
CA THR A 22 3.00 11.02 14.73
C THR A 22 3.67 12.28 14.17
N PRO A 23 4.66 12.87 14.86
CA PRO A 23 5.34 14.07 14.37
C PRO A 23 6.02 13.84 13.01
N ARG A 24 5.91 14.81 12.10
CA ARG A 24 6.48 14.72 10.75
C ARG A 24 7.94 14.28 10.69
N PRO A 25 8.86 14.76 11.55
CA PRO A 25 10.25 14.29 11.53
C PRO A 25 10.39 12.79 11.82
N VAL A 26 9.52 12.23 12.66
CA VAL A 26 9.51 10.79 12.97
C VAL A 26 8.97 9.99 11.78
N VAL A 27 7.91 10.47 11.13
CA VAL A 27 7.37 9.87 9.90
C VAL A 27 8.44 9.79 8.82
N MET A 28 9.14 10.90 8.56
CA MET A 28 10.19 10.93 7.53
C MET A 28 11.34 9.98 7.86
N ARG A 29 11.79 9.96 9.12
CA ARG A 29 12.86 9.04 9.53
C ARG A 29 12.47 7.58 9.32
N LEU A 30 11.26 7.19 9.72
CA LEU A 30 10.79 5.81 9.56
C LEU A 30 10.58 5.43 8.09
N TYR A 31 10.10 6.35 7.27
CA TYR A 31 10.03 6.18 5.82
C TYR A 31 11.42 5.89 5.22
N ASP A 32 12.42 6.71 5.55
CA ASP A 32 13.78 6.54 5.05
C ASP A 32 14.43 5.22 5.51
N GLU A 33 14.20 4.82 6.76
CA GLU A 33 14.70 3.53 7.27
C GLU A 33 13.99 2.34 6.61
N ALA A 34 12.67 2.43 6.37
CA ALA A 34 11.94 1.39 5.66
C ALA A 34 12.48 1.20 4.23
N LEU A 35 12.74 2.30 3.52
CA LEU A 35 13.36 2.24 2.18
C LEU A 35 14.78 1.64 2.22
N ARG A 36 15.56 1.89 3.27
CA ARG A 36 16.87 1.25 3.45
C ARG A 36 16.72 -0.25 3.70
N ALA A 37 15.79 -0.65 4.57
CA ALA A 37 15.55 -2.05 4.89
C ALA A 37 15.10 -2.86 3.67
N LEU A 38 14.23 -2.29 2.82
CA LEU A 38 13.77 -2.93 1.58
C LEU A 38 14.87 -3.12 0.52
N LYS A 39 16.04 -2.47 0.68
CA LYS A 39 17.22 -2.65 -0.17
C LYS A 39 18.16 -3.74 0.33
N LEU A 40 17.92 -4.29 1.52
CA LEU A 40 18.74 -5.36 2.07
C LEU A 40 18.45 -6.67 1.33
N PRO A 41 19.47 -7.39 0.82
CA PRO A 41 19.27 -8.62 0.04
C PRO A 41 18.43 -9.67 0.76
N GLU A 42 18.64 -9.84 2.07
CA GLU A 42 17.89 -10.80 2.89
C GLU A 42 16.40 -10.44 3.00
N VAL A 43 16.05 -9.16 2.97
CA VAL A 43 14.66 -8.69 2.99
C VAL A 43 14.03 -8.91 1.62
N GLN A 44 14.74 -8.58 0.55
CA GLN A 44 14.26 -8.81 -0.82
C GLN A 44 14.01 -10.29 -1.07
N GLU A 45 14.94 -11.15 -0.66
CA GLU A 45 14.82 -12.59 -0.80
C GLU A 45 13.63 -13.14 0.02
N ALA A 46 13.47 -12.69 1.26
CA ALA A 46 12.36 -13.13 2.11
C ALA A 46 10.98 -12.72 1.55
N LEU A 47 10.86 -11.52 0.96
CA LEU A 47 9.61 -11.06 0.33
C LEU A 47 9.35 -11.79 -0.99
N SER A 48 10.38 -11.95 -1.82
CA SER A 48 10.29 -12.66 -3.10
C SER A 48 9.88 -14.13 -2.91
N ARG A 49 10.39 -14.82 -1.87
CA ARG A 49 9.98 -16.19 -1.50
C ARG A 49 8.50 -16.31 -1.14
N GLN A 50 7.85 -15.21 -0.74
CA GLN A 50 6.42 -15.15 -0.45
C GLN A 50 5.59 -14.71 -1.67
N GLY A 51 6.23 -14.50 -2.84
CA GLY A 51 5.58 -13.98 -4.04
C GLY A 51 5.23 -12.49 -3.96
N LEU A 52 5.89 -11.74 -3.06
CA LEU A 52 5.69 -10.31 -2.91
C LEU A 52 6.67 -9.54 -3.79
N GLU A 53 6.14 -8.54 -4.47
CA GLU A 53 6.93 -7.54 -5.20
C GLU A 53 7.08 -6.29 -4.34
N ILE A 54 8.26 -5.67 -4.37
CA ILE A 54 8.52 -4.46 -3.60
C ILE A 54 8.10 -3.27 -4.44
N GLU A 55 7.00 -2.63 -4.03
CA GLU A 55 6.58 -1.32 -4.53
C GLU A 55 6.71 -0.29 -3.41
N THR A 56 7.16 0.92 -3.78
CA THR A 56 7.33 2.03 -2.83
C THR A 56 6.75 3.29 -3.42
N SER A 57 5.89 3.99 -2.68
CA SER A 57 5.43 5.32 -3.05
C SER A 57 6.56 6.34 -2.97
N ALA A 58 6.43 7.45 -3.69
CA ALA A 58 7.50 8.48 -3.75
C ALA A 58 7.71 9.24 -2.43
N SER A 59 6.69 9.33 -1.57
CA SER A 59 6.73 9.97 -0.26
C SER A 59 5.59 9.47 0.63
N PRO A 60 5.62 9.73 1.96
CA PRO A 60 4.49 9.47 2.85
C PRO A 60 3.19 10.17 2.39
N GLU A 61 3.30 11.36 1.81
CA GLU A 61 2.14 12.09 1.28
C GLU A 61 1.58 11.47 0.00
N ALA A 62 2.46 10.98 -0.88
CA ALA A 62 2.04 10.28 -2.09
C ALA A 62 1.27 9.00 -1.72
N PHE A 63 1.80 8.22 -0.78
CA PHE A 63 1.11 7.04 -0.28
C PHE A 63 -0.24 7.38 0.38
N ALA A 64 -0.31 8.46 1.16
CA ALA A 64 -1.56 8.89 1.77
C ALA A 64 -2.62 9.31 0.74
N ALA A 65 -2.20 9.87 -0.40
CA ALA A 65 -3.10 10.18 -1.52
C ALA A 65 -3.59 8.89 -2.21
N GLU A 66 -2.68 7.97 -2.54
CA GLU A 66 -3.00 6.65 -3.13
C GLU A 66 -4.01 5.89 -2.27
N LEU A 67 -3.76 5.78 -0.96
CA LEU A 67 -4.64 5.10 -0.01
C LEU A 67 -6.04 5.74 0.04
N LYS A 68 -6.12 7.08 -0.05
CA LYS A 68 -7.40 7.80 -0.03
C LYS A 68 -8.20 7.54 -1.28
N GLU A 69 -7.56 7.54 -2.45
CA GLU A 69 -8.19 7.25 -3.73
C GLU A 69 -8.71 5.81 -3.78
N GLU A 70 -7.88 4.86 -3.35
CA GLU A 70 -8.25 3.45 -3.32
C GLU A 70 -9.39 3.17 -2.34
N SER A 71 -9.33 3.75 -1.13
CA SER A 71 -10.40 3.65 -0.14
C SER A 71 -11.73 4.20 -0.69
N ALA A 72 -11.69 5.30 -1.45
CA ALA A 72 -12.87 5.87 -2.07
C ALA A 72 -13.44 4.96 -3.17
N ALA A 73 -12.58 4.33 -3.98
CA ALA A 73 -12.99 3.37 -5.00
C ALA A 73 -13.66 2.13 -4.36
N TRP A 74 -13.05 1.55 -3.33
CA TRP A 74 -13.63 0.40 -2.63
C TRP A 74 -14.94 0.74 -1.90
N ALA A 75 -15.06 1.94 -1.32
CA ALA A 75 -16.32 2.39 -0.73
C ALA A 75 -17.46 2.44 -1.77
N GLN A 76 -17.17 2.84 -3.01
CA GLN A 76 -18.16 2.81 -4.09
C GLN A 76 -18.56 1.38 -4.46
N VAL A 77 -17.59 0.47 -4.59
CA VAL A 77 -17.84 -0.96 -4.87
C VAL A 77 -18.73 -1.58 -3.79
N ILE A 78 -18.38 -1.39 -2.52
CA ILE A 78 -19.14 -1.89 -1.36
C ILE A 78 -20.60 -1.39 -1.42
N LYS A 79 -20.78 -0.09 -1.68
CA LYS A 79 -22.11 0.52 -1.76
C LYS A 79 -22.94 -0.04 -2.93
N LEU A 80 -22.35 -0.16 -4.11
CA LEU A 80 -23.04 -0.67 -5.30
C LEU A 80 -23.41 -2.15 -5.17
N ALA A 81 -22.55 -2.94 -4.55
CA ALA A 81 -22.77 -4.37 -4.34
C ALA A 81 -23.65 -4.69 -3.11
N GLY A 82 -24.00 -3.68 -2.30
CA GLY A 82 -24.80 -3.87 -1.09
C GLY A 82 -24.11 -4.71 -0.01
N ILE A 83 -22.77 -4.73 -0.01
CA ILE A 83 -21.96 -5.52 0.93
C ILE A 83 -22.08 -4.91 2.32
N LYS A 84 -22.26 -5.78 3.33
CA LYS A 84 -22.25 -5.40 4.75
C LYS A 84 -21.15 -6.18 5.46
N ALA A 85 -20.45 -5.53 6.37
CA ALA A 85 -19.65 -6.23 7.36
C ALA A 85 -20.60 -6.82 8.42
N ASP A 86 -20.25 -7.98 8.95
CA ASP A 86 -21.00 -8.66 10.01
C ASP A 86 -20.87 -7.94 11.37
#